data_AF-A0A5N7MXQ3-F1
#
_entry.id   AF-A0A5N7MXQ3-F1
#
_cell.length_a   1.000
_cell.length_b   1.000
_cell.length_c   1.000
_cell.angle_alpha   90.00
_cell.angle_beta   90.00
_cell.angle_gamma   90.00
#
_symmetry.space_group_name_H-M   'P 1'
#
loop_
_entity.id
_entity.type
_entity.pdbx_description
1 polymer ?
#
loop_
_entity_poly.entity_id
_entity_poly.type
_entity_poly.pdbx_seq_one_letter_code
_entity_poly.pdbx_strand_id
1 'polypeptide(L)'
;MDRDRQQAREPESTAPDGGGTKRITDLPNALLTEVAKRLTTENPVETLENLTNFQLVNRTAREATKAEPLGAFHGRLKQLSAFVRTLRRAVERAGDLLGGDLLSADRRARMLDTVAYHPGLGEAYTNQSPHLDRSLASTSGSTSDQAVEPQSWDLDSKIKDTKESVMDLAVSVMGKEIHVDDLMPAINPIAKSISKAYNSARAELMSGDRPREDRVR
;
A
#
# COMPACT_ATOMS: atom_id res chain seq x y z
N MET A 1 62.06 -43.18 -6.66
CA MET A 1 62.51 -41.88 -6.12
C MET A 1 61.40 -41.33 -5.27
N ASP A 2 61.47 -41.70 -4.01
CA ASP A 2 60.66 -41.26 -2.88
C ASP A 2 60.81 -39.76 -2.62
N ARG A 3 59.70 -39.07 -2.40
CA ARG A 3 59.69 -37.83 -1.61
C ARG A 3 58.44 -37.79 -0.75
N ASP A 4 58.59 -38.39 0.41
CA ASP A 4 57.96 -37.98 1.65
C ASP A 4 57.94 -36.46 1.79
N ARG A 5 56.73 -35.89 1.87
CA ARG A 5 56.52 -34.60 2.51
C ARG A 5 55.41 -34.76 3.55
N GLN A 6 55.84 -35.27 4.70
CA GLN A 6 55.16 -35.06 5.96
C GLN A 6 55.23 -33.56 6.28
N GLN A 7 54.08 -32.89 6.28
CA GLN A 7 53.93 -31.60 6.96
C GLN A 7 52.93 -31.76 8.10
N ALA A 8 53.54 -31.85 9.28
CA ALA A 8 53.10 -31.42 10.59
C ALA A 8 51.61 -31.06 10.79
N ARG A 9 51.00 -31.82 11.70
CA ARG A 9 49.91 -31.39 12.58
C ARG A 9 50.32 -30.17 13.41
N GLU A 10 49.34 -29.30 13.66
CA GLU A 10 48.97 -28.61 14.92
C GLU A 10 48.52 -27.15 14.66
N PRO A 11 47.73 -26.50 15.54
CA PRO A 11 46.82 -27.00 16.57
C PRO A 11 45.38 -26.44 16.43
N GLU A 12 44.45 -27.12 17.09
CA GLU A 12 43.19 -26.66 17.68
C GLU A 12 42.77 -25.21 17.36
N SER A 13 42.02 -25.03 16.27
CA SER A 13 41.21 -23.84 16.09
C SER A 13 40.07 -23.89 17.10
N THR A 14 40.26 -23.12 18.16
CA THR A 14 39.28 -22.69 19.15
C THR A 14 37.87 -22.71 18.57
N ALA A 15 37.04 -23.61 19.07
CA ALA A 15 35.61 -23.56 18.81
C ALA A 15 35.15 -22.15 19.21
N PRO A 16 34.61 -21.34 18.29
CA PRO A 16 33.90 -20.16 18.72
C PRO A 16 32.70 -20.70 19.49
N ASP A 17 32.79 -20.60 20.83
CA ASP A 17 31.64 -20.65 21.73
C ASP A 17 30.72 -19.53 21.25
N GLY A 18 29.91 -19.87 20.25
CA GLY A 18 29.02 -19.00 19.53
C GLY A 18 27.90 -18.69 20.48
N GLY A 19 28.17 -17.77 21.40
CA GLY A 19 27.21 -17.17 22.31
C GLY A 19 25.94 -16.94 21.50
N GLY A 20 24.92 -17.73 21.80
CA GLY A 20 23.75 -17.91 20.96
C GLY A 20 23.08 -16.57 20.74
N THR A 21 23.46 -15.89 19.66
CA THR A 21 22.74 -14.72 19.19
C THR A 21 21.37 -15.23 18.84
N LYS A 22 20.40 -14.96 19.72
CA LYS A 22 18.98 -15.28 19.52
C LYS A 22 18.65 -14.93 18.08
N ARG A 23 18.41 -15.94 17.26
CA ARG A 23 18.19 -15.71 15.84
C ARG A 23 16.85 -15.02 15.73
N ILE A 24 16.70 -14.15 14.74
CA ILE A 24 15.42 -13.47 14.45
C ILE A 24 14.28 -14.50 14.24
N THR A 25 14.63 -15.76 13.93
CA THR A 25 13.72 -16.91 13.85
C THR A 25 13.05 -17.30 15.17
N ASP A 26 13.60 -16.88 16.31
CA ASP A 26 13.17 -17.33 17.64
C ASP A 26 12.23 -16.31 18.32
N LEU A 27 11.84 -15.26 17.59
CA LEU A 27 10.90 -14.27 18.10
C LEU A 27 9.48 -14.88 18.21
N PRO A 28 8.77 -14.64 19.33
CA PRO A 28 7.37 -15.02 19.47
C PRO A 28 6.51 -14.45 18.34
N ASN A 29 5.53 -15.23 17.88
CA ASN A 29 4.63 -14.83 16.80
C ASN A 29 3.95 -13.47 17.07
N ALA A 30 3.57 -13.21 18.33
CA ALA A 30 2.98 -11.93 18.73
C ALA A 30 3.90 -10.71 18.44
N LEU A 31 5.22 -10.84 18.68
CA LEU A 31 6.16 -9.76 18.37
C LEU A 31 6.35 -9.58 16.86
N LEU A 32 6.32 -10.67 16.09
CA LEU A 32 6.39 -10.59 14.62
C LEU A 32 5.15 -9.94 14.02
N THR A 33 3.96 -10.20 14.57
CA THR A 33 2.73 -9.52 14.19
C THR A 33 2.82 -8.02 14.48
N GLU A 34 3.30 -7.63 15.66
CA GLU A 34 3.53 -6.22 16.01
C GLU A 34 4.51 -5.52 15.07
N VAL A 35 5.62 -6.17 14.74
CA VAL A 35 6.58 -5.66 13.76
C VAL A 35 5.90 -5.46 12.41
N ALA A 36 5.13 -6.44 11.93
CA ALA A 36 4.44 -6.34 10.65
C ALA A 36 3.40 -5.20 10.62
N LYS A 37 2.67 -4.94 11.71
CA LYS A 37 1.77 -3.78 11.81
C LYS A 37 2.51 -2.45 11.66
N ARG A 38 3.70 -2.34 12.25
CA ARG A 38 4.55 -1.14 12.14
C ARG A 38 5.15 -0.92 10.76
N LEU A 39 5.13 -1.94 9.88
CA LEU A 39 5.52 -1.79 8.48
C LEU A 39 4.44 -1.11 7.62
N THR A 40 3.25 -0.82 8.18
CA THR A 40 2.20 -0.08 7.47
C THR A 40 2.53 1.40 7.34
N THR A 41 2.55 1.89 6.10
CA THR A 41 2.79 3.28 5.73
C THR A 41 1.48 3.98 5.31
N GLU A 42 1.55 5.21 4.84
CA GLU A 42 0.41 5.89 4.22
C GLU A 42 0.16 5.42 2.78
N ASN A 43 1.15 4.76 2.15
CA ASN A 43 1.08 4.29 0.78
C ASN A 43 0.73 2.78 0.73
N PRO A 44 -0.38 2.36 0.11
CA PRO A 44 -0.75 0.94 0.04
C PRO A 44 0.26 0.08 -0.72
N VAL A 45 0.92 0.63 -1.75
CA VAL A 45 1.91 -0.11 -2.55
C VAL A 45 3.18 -0.34 -1.75
N GLU A 46 3.68 0.70 -1.08
CA GLU A 46 4.85 0.61 -0.21
C GLU A 46 4.60 -0.34 0.97
N THR A 47 3.42 -0.28 1.60
CA THR A 47 3.03 -1.22 2.65
C THR A 47 3.02 -2.66 2.14
N LEU A 48 2.52 -2.90 0.92
CA LEU A 48 2.50 -4.24 0.36
C LEU A 48 3.92 -4.76 0.13
N GLU A 49 4.81 -3.91 -0.38
CA GLU A 49 6.21 -4.24 -0.60
C GLU A 49 6.93 -4.55 0.73
N ASN A 50 6.77 -3.69 1.74
CA ASN A 50 7.34 -3.90 3.08
C ASN A 50 6.85 -5.22 3.70
N LEU A 51 5.55 -5.51 3.63
CA LEU A 51 5.00 -6.77 4.14
C LEU A 51 5.49 -7.99 3.34
N THR A 52 5.65 -7.86 2.02
CA THR A 52 6.18 -8.94 1.18
C THR A 52 7.64 -9.22 1.51
N ASN A 53 8.45 -8.17 1.65
CA ASN A 53 9.84 -8.30 2.06
C ASN A 53 9.95 -8.95 3.44
N PHE A 54 9.09 -8.56 4.39
CA PHE A 54 9.02 -9.19 5.71
C PHE A 54 8.67 -10.69 5.63
N GLN A 55 7.72 -11.09 4.78
CA GLN A 55 7.39 -12.51 4.54
C GLN A 55 8.57 -13.32 3.98
N LEU A 56 9.45 -12.68 3.21
CA LEU A 56 10.61 -13.34 2.61
C LEU A 56 11.76 -13.56 3.60
N VAL A 57 11.78 -12.85 4.73
CA VAL A 57 12.86 -12.97 5.73
C VAL A 57 12.94 -14.38 6.31
N ASN A 58 11.81 -14.97 6.73
CA ASN A 58 11.76 -16.34 7.22
C ASN A 58 10.33 -16.91 7.27
N ARG A 59 10.22 -18.22 7.49
CA ARG A 59 8.94 -18.94 7.59
C ARG A 59 8.05 -18.40 8.72
N THR A 60 8.59 -18.07 9.88
CA THR A 60 7.82 -17.58 11.04
C THR A 60 7.18 -16.22 10.74
N ALA A 61 7.92 -15.30 10.13
CA ALA A 61 7.41 -14.00 9.66
C ALA A 61 6.29 -14.18 8.63
N ARG A 62 6.45 -15.14 7.71
CA ARG A 62 5.39 -15.49 6.76
C ARG A 62 4.12 -15.98 7.46
N GLU A 63 4.23 -16.87 8.43
CA GLU A 63 3.07 -17.35 9.19
C GLU A 63 2.43 -16.24 10.04
N ALA A 64 3.23 -15.35 10.64
CA ALA A 64 2.73 -14.17 11.37
C ALA A 64 1.83 -13.28 10.49
N THR A 65 2.23 -13.02 9.24
CA THR A 65 1.42 -12.23 8.30
C THR A 65 0.15 -12.91 7.80
N LYS A 66 0.03 -14.23 7.96
CA LYS A 66 -1.19 -14.97 7.59
C LYS A 66 -2.19 -15.03 8.74
N ALA A 67 -1.76 -14.78 9.97
CA ALA A 67 -2.64 -14.79 11.13
C ALA A 67 -3.59 -13.58 11.10
N GLU A 68 -4.82 -13.78 11.56
CA GLU A 68 -5.78 -12.68 11.72
C GLU A 68 -5.37 -11.74 12.87
N PRO A 69 -5.62 -10.41 12.76
CA PRO A 69 -6.30 -9.68 11.67
C PRO A 69 -5.40 -9.32 10.46
N LEU A 70 -4.12 -9.68 10.51
CA LEU A 70 -3.12 -9.25 9.53
C LEU A 70 -3.27 -9.95 8.17
N GLY A 71 -3.72 -11.22 8.18
CA GLY A 71 -4.04 -12.00 6.98
C GLY A 71 -5.12 -11.32 6.12
N ALA A 72 -6.26 -10.97 6.73
CA ALA A 72 -7.33 -10.23 6.05
C ALA A 72 -6.85 -8.88 5.50
N PHE A 73 -6.12 -8.09 6.30
CA PHE A 73 -5.54 -6.83 5.86
C PHE A 73 -4.62 -7.01 4.64
N HIS A 74 -3.72 -7.98 4.67
CA HIS A 74 -2.80 -8.26 3.57
C HIS A 74 -3.53 -8.71 2.29
N GLY A 75 -4.62 -9.48 2.42
CA GLY A 75 -5.51 -9.85 1.31
C GLY A 75 -6.14 -8.63 0.64
N ARG A 76 -6.76 -7.73 1.43
CA ARG A 76 -7.35 -6.47 0.94
C ARG A 76 -6.30 -5.57 0.30
N LEU A 77 -5.13 -5.46 0.92
CA LEU A 77 -4.02 -4.65 0.41
C LEU A 77 -3.51 -5.10 -0.97
N LYS A 78 -3.45 -6.42 -1.20
CA LYS A 78 -3.10 -6.98 -2.51
C LYS A 78 -4.10 -6.56 -3.60
N GLN A 79 -5.40 -6.55 -3.28
CA GLN A 79 -6.44 -6.12 -4.21
C GLN A 79 -6.30 -4.62 -4.52
N LEU A 80 -6.19 -3.78 -3.49
CA LEU A 80 -6.01 -2.33 -3.66
C LEU A 80 -4.75 -1.99 -4.47
N SER A 81 -3.64 -2.66 -4.21
CA SER A 81 -2.39 -2.46 -4.97
C SER A 81 -2.52 -2.87 -6.44
N ALA A 82 -3.31 -3.91 -6.74
CA ALA A 82 -3.62 -4.28 -8.11
C ALA A 82 -4.42 -3.17 -8.81
N PHE A 83 -5.37 -2.55 -8.11
CA PHE A 83 -6.17 -1.44 -8.65
C PHE A 83 -5.31 -0.21 -8.96
N VAL A 84 -4.42 0.18 -8.04
CA VAL A 84 -3.46 1.29 -8.24
C VAL A 84 -2.60 1.03 -9.48
N ARG A 85 -2.09 -0.20 -9.66
CA ARG A 85 -1.31 -0.56 -10.84
C ARG A 85 -2.12 -0.49 -12.12
N THR A 86 -3.39 -0.90 -12.09
CA THR A 86 -4.29 -0.77 -13.25
C THR A 86 -4.55 0.69 -13.60
N LEU A 87 -4.86 1.54 -12.62
CA LEU A 87 -5.02 2.98 -12.83
C LEU A 87 -3.76 3.62 -13.40
N ARG A 88 -2.59 3.28 -12.84
CA ARG A 88 -1.31 3.76 -13.34
C ARG A 88 -1.09 3.37 -14.80
N ARG A 89 -1.38 2.12 -15.18
CA ARG A 89 -1.29 1.69 -16.58
C ARG A 89 -2.27 2.43 -17.49
N ALA A 90 -3.46 2.75 -17.00
CA ALA A 90 -4.44 3.55 -17.73
C ALA A 90 -3.90 4.97 -17.98
N VAL A 91 -3.33 5.61 -16.95
CA VAL A 91 -2.64 6.92 -17.08
C VAL A 91 -1.45 6.83 -18.03
N GLU A 92 -0.67 5.75 -17.96
CA GLU A 92 0.47 5.55 -18.85
C GLU A 92 0.02 5.43 -20.31
N ARG A 93 -1.09 4.75 -20.59
CA ARG A 93 -1.67 4.65 -21.94
C ARG A 93 -2.41 5.91 -22.41
N ALA A 94 -2.66 6.87 -21.51
CA ALA A 94 -3.36 8.09 -21.86
C ALA A 94 -2.61 8.93 -22.93
N GLY A 95 -1.29 8.78 -23.02
CA GLY A 95 -0.49 9.40 -24.10
C GLY A 95 -0.85 8.89 -25.50
N ASP A 96 -1.47 7.72 -25.61
CA ASP A 96 -1.88 7.11 -26.88
C ASP A 96 -3.35 7.44 -27.25
N LEU A 97 -4.04 8.24 -26.41
CA LEU A 97 -5.42 8.68 -26.62
C LEU A 97 -5.49 9.87 -27.59
N LEU A 98 -6.70 10.14 -28.08
CA LEU A 98 -6.99 11.35 -28.85
C LEU A 98 -6.66 12.58 -27.98
N GLY A 99 -5.77 13.45 -28.48
CA GLY A 99 -5.25 14.59 -27.71
C GLY A 99 -4.09 14.26 -26.77
N GLY A 100 -3.56 13.03 -26.81
CA GLY A 100 -2.44 12.58 -25.96
C GLY A 100 -1.15 13.39 -26.15
N ASP A 101 -0.92 13.94 -27.35
CA ASP A 101 0.22 14.84 -27.64
C ASP A 101 0.20 16.12 -26.77
N LEU A 102 -0.98 16.51 -26.27
CA LEU A 102 -1.15 17.67 -25.39
C LEU A 102 -0.92 17.33 -23.91
N LEU A 103 -0.82 16.05 -23.56
CA LEU A 103 -0.52 15.63 -22.21
C LEU A 103 0.98 15.82 -21.95
N SER A 104 1.35 17.03 -21.51
CA SER A 104 2.75 17.31 -21.17
C SER A 104 3.30 16.28 -20.19
N ALA A 105 4.61 15.97 -20.30
CA ALA A 105 5.28 15.04 -19.41
C ALA A 105 5.04 15.38 -17.93
N ASP A 106 4.99 16.68 -17.61
CA ASP A 106 4.65 17.18 -16.28
C ASP A 106 3.22 16.86 -15.86
N ARG A 107 2.23 17.03 -16.76
CA ARG A 107 0.82 16.68 -16.47
C ARG A 107 0.73 15.18 -16.19
N ARG A 108 1.35 14.34 -17.02
CA ARG A 108 1.39 12.88 -16.81
C ARG A 108 2.07 12.48 -15.51
N ALA A 109 3.22 13.09 -15.18
CA ALA A 109 3.93 12.84 -13.92
C ALA A 109 3.04 13.17 -12.71
N ARG A 110 2.26 14.27 -12.77
CA ARG A 110 1.30 14.63 -11.72
C ARG A 110 0.11 13.66 -11.61
N MET A 111 -0.41 13.17 -12.73
CA MET A 111 -1.47 12.15 -12.73
C MET A 111 -0.98 10.85 -12.06
N LEU A 112 0.25 10.45 -12.38
CA LEU A 112 0.90 9.29 -11.77
C LEU A 112 1.12 9.47 -10.27
N ASP A 113 1.56 10.65 -9.85
CA ASP A 113 1.73 10.99 -8.44
C ASP A 113 0.41 10.91 -7.65
N THR A 114 -0.68 11.41 -8.25
CA THR A 114 -2.02 11.34 -7.67
C THR A 114 -2.49 9.90 -7.46
N VAL A 115 -2.19 9.00 -8.41
CA VAL A 115 -2.53 7.58 -8.32
C VAL A 115 -1.63 6.84 -7.32
N ALA A 116 -0.36 7.22 -7.22
CA ALA A 116 0.64 6.46 -6.46
C ALA A 116 0.80 6.91 -5.00
N TYR A 117 0.67 8.19 -4.69
CA TYR A 117 1.09 8.74 -3.40
C TYR A 117 0.01 9.56 -2.68
N HIS A 118 -0.79 10.36 -3.39
CA HIS A 118 -1.64 11.36 -2.74
C HIS A 118 -2.98 11.64 -3.45
N PRO A 119 -4.00 10.78 -3.32
CA PRO A 119 -5.32 11.07 -3.89
C PRO A 119 -6.03 12.27 -3.27
N GLY A 120 -5.61 12.70 -2.07
CA GLY A 120 -6.09 13.94 -1.45
C GLY A 120 -5.64 15.21 -2.20
N LEU A 121 -4.50 15.19 -2.89
CA LEU A 121 -4.04 16.34 -3.68
C LEU A 121 -4.82 16.51 -4.99
N GLY A 122 -5.52 15.47 -5.47
CA GLY A 122 -6.40 15.49 -6.65
C GLY A 122 -7.38 16.67 -6.69
N GLU A 123 -7.84 17.11 -5.51
CA GLU A 123 -8.79 18.22 -5.33
C GLU A 123 -8.20 19.60 -5.65
N ALA A 124 -6.90 19.81 -5.38
CA ALA A 124 -6.21 21.02 -5.79
C ALA A 124 -6.06 21.10 -7.33
N TYR A 125 -6.06 19.95 -8.01
CA TYR A 125 -5.75 19.85 -9.44
C TYR A 125 -6.97 19.98 -10.36
N THR A 126 -8.18 19.55 -9.95
CA THR A 126 -9.41 19.82 -10.72
C THR A 126 -9.77 21.30 -10.75
N ASN A 127 -9.29 22.07 -9.76
CA ASN A 127 -9.56 23.49 -9.63
C ASN A 127 -8.47 24.37 -10.29
N GLN A 128 -7.40 23.78 -10.84
CA GLN A 128 -6.34 24.49 -11.59
C GLN A 128 -6.60 24.49 -13.12
N SER A 129 -7.86 24.70 -13.52
CA SER A 129 -8.11 25.28 -14.84
C SER A 129 -7.54 26.70 -14.85
N PRO A 130 -7.04 27.25 -15.98
CA PRO A 130 -6.28 28.49 -16.00
C PRO A 130 -7.20 29.71 -15.79
N HIS A 131 -7.62 29.93 -14.56
CA HIS A 131 -8.07 31.21 -14.05
C HIS A 131 -7.11 31.61 -12.93
N LEU A 132 -5.97 32.16 -13.33
CA LEU A 132 -5.17 33.04 -12.49
C LEU A 132 -6.01 34.30 -12.23
N ASP A 133 -6.87 34.22 -11.21
CA ASP A 133 -7.39 35.32 -10.37
C ASP A 133 -8.73 34.88 -9.77
N ARG A 134 -8.86 34.94 -8.43
CA ARG A 134 -10.03 34.57 -7.60
C ARG A 134 -9.98 33.09 -7.16
N SER A 135 -9.64 32.72 -5.92
CA SER A 135 -10.06 33.32 -4.66
C SER A 135 -9.27 32.66 -3.51
N LEU A 136 -8.47 33.45 -2.80
CA LEU A 136 -7.93 33.09 -1.48
C LEU A 136 -8.98 33.43 -0.41
N ALA A 137 -10.06 32.66 -0.36
CA ALA A 137 -11.00 32.71 0.76
C ALA A 137 -11.76 31.40 0.83
N SER A 138 -11.31 30.50 1.71
CA SER A 138 -12.13 29.61 2.56
C SER A 138 -11.33 28.35 2.92
N THR A 139 -10.59 28.40 4.03
CA THR A 139 -10.14 27.18 4.71
C THR A 139 -10.31 27.41 6.20
N SER A 140 -11.54 27.23 6.68
CA SER A 140 -11.86 27.17 8.10
C SER A 140 -12.67 25.91 8.38
N GLY A 141 -12.02 25.00 9.11
CA GLY A 141 -12.63 24.14 10.12
C GLY A 141 -13.80 23.24 9.70
N SER A 142 -13.49 22.01 9.32
CA SER A 142 -14.43 20.90 9.50
C SER A 142 -13.68 19.69 10.06
N THR A 143 -13.36 19.76 11.35
CA THR A 143 -13.13 18.57 12.17
C THR A 143 -14.50 17.95 12.45
N SER A 144 -15.01 17.21 11.47
CA SER A 144 -16.23 16.44 11.63
C SER A 144 -15.92 15.23 12.52
N ASP A 145 -16.54 15.22 13.70
CA ASP A 145 -16.72 14.05 14.56
C ASP A 145 -17.40 12.93 13.74
N GLN A 146 -16.60 12.14 13.02
CA GLN A 146 -17.09 10.90 12.43
C GLN A 146 -17.16 9.85 13.52
N ALA A 147 -18.38 9.63 14.00
CA ALA A 147 -18.76 8.48 14.78
C ALA A 147 -18.15 7.21 14.16
N VAL A 148 -17.43 6.46 15.00
CA VAL A 148 -16.76 5.22 14.62
C VAL A 148 -17.83 4.16 14.33
N GLU A 149 -18.29 4.07 13.08
CA GLU A 149 -19.12 2.96 12.64
C GLU A 149 -18.27 1.68 12.55
N PRO A 150 -18.62 0.61 13.28
CA PRO A 150 -17.99 -0.69 13.12
C PRO A 150 -18.56 -1.36 11.86
N GLN A 151 -17.83 -1.24 10.75
CA GLN A 151 -18.32 -1.55 9.39
C GLN A 151 -17.36 -2.46 8.60
N SER A 152 -16.89 -3.60 9.16
CA SER A 152 -15.99 -4.49 8.39
C SER A 152 -16.69 -5.12 7.17
N TRP A 153 -17.99 -5.39 7.25
CA TRP A 153 -18.79 -5.90 6.11
C TRP A 153 -18.89 -4.88 4.96
N ASP A 154 -18.87 -3.60 5.31
CA ASP A 154 -18.98 -2.51 4.36
C ASP A 154 -17.63 -2.24 3.67
N LEU A 155 -16.50 -2.55 4.30
CA LEU A 155 -15.18 -2.39 3.69
C LEU A 155 -14.98 -3.30 2.46
N ASP A 156 -15.33 -4.59 2.56
CA ASP A 156 -15.16 -5.52 1.43
C ASP A 156 -16.09 -5.14 0.26
N SER A 157 -17.28 -4.61 0.54
CA SER A 157 -18.17 -4.02 -0.48
C SER A 157 -17.54 -2.80 -1.14
N LYS A 158 -17.01 -1.85 -0.35
CA LYS A 158 -16.33 -0.66 -0.88
C LYS A 158 -15.13 -1.01 -1.77
N ILE A 159 -14.36 -2.04 -1.41
CA ILE A 159 -13.24 -2.53 -2.23
C ILE A 159 -13.77 -3.11 -3.55
N LYS A 160 -14.88 -3.84 -3.52
CA LYS A 160 -15.54 -4.37 -4.72
C LYS A 160 -16.06 -3.25 -5.63
N ASP A 161 -16.74 -2.24 -5.09
CA ASP A 161 -17.24 -1.11 -5.88
C ASP A 161 -16.09 -0.30 -6.51
N THR A 162 -14.99 -0.16 -5.75
CA THR A 162 -13.75 0.44 -6.25
C THR A 162 -13.16 -0.36 -7.41
N LYS A 163 -13.17 -1.71 -7.31
CA LYS A 163 -12.72 -2.58 -8.40
C LYS A 163 -13.51 -2.35 -9.68
N GLU A 164 -14.84 -2.31 -9.57
CA GLU A 164 -15.74 -2.10 -10.71
C GLU A 164 -15.43 -0.75 -11.37
N SER A 165 -15.33 0.32 -10.58
CA SER A 165 -14.96 1.66 -11.06
C SER A 165 -13.60 1.70 -11.79
N VAL A 166 -12.59 1.00 -11.26
CA VAL A 166 -11.24 0.91 -11.86
C VAL A 166 -11.29 0.18 -13.20
N MET A 167 -12.08 -0.90 -13.28
CA MET A 167 -12.20 -1.70 -14.49
C MET A 167 -12.97 -0.95 -15.57
N ASP A 168 -14.06 -0.27 -15.21
CA ASP A 168 -14.84 0.56 -16.13
C ASP A 168 -13.95 1.65 -16.75
N LEU A 169 -13.21 2.38 -15.92
CA LEU A 169 -12.26 3.39 -16.41
C LEU A 169 -11.18 2.78 -17.30
N ALA A 170 -10.61 1.64 -16.90
CA ALA A 170 -9.58 0.97 -17.70
C ALA A 170 -10.11 0.53 -19.07
N VAL A 171 -11.35 0.04 -19.14
CA VAL A 171 -12.02 -0.31 -20.39
C VAL A 171 -12.22 0.92 -21.25
N SER A 172 -12.74 2.04 -20.70
CA SER A 172 -12.92 3.28 -21.45
C SER A 172 -11.60 3.85 -22.00
N VAL A 173 -10.51 3.78 -21.24
CA VAL A 173 -9.17 4.18 -21.71
C VAL A 173 -8.66 3.25 -22.81
N MET A 174 -8.80 1.93 -22.66
CA MET A 174 -8.37 0.97 -23.68
C MET A 174 -9.18 1.08 -24.98
N GLY A 175 -10.48 1.36 -24.87
CA GLY A 175 -11.38 1.60 -26.01
C GLY A 175 -11.18 2.96 -26.67
N LYS A 176 -10.34 3.84 -26.09
CA LYS A 176 -10.16 5.24 -26.51
C LYS A 176 -11.47 6.05 -26.48
N GLU A 177 -12.38 5.67 -25.59
CA GLU A 177 -13.70 6.30 -25.45
C GLU A 177 -13.64 7.56 -24.58
N ILE A 178 -12.62 7.67 -23.73
CA ILE A 178 -12.43 8.81 -22.84
C ILE A 178 -11.44 9.81 -23.44
N HIS A 179 -11.81 11.09 -23.44
CA HIS A 179 -10.90 12.17 -23.81
C HIS A 179 -9.87 12.41 -22.69
N VAL A 180 -8.68 12.88 -23.03
CA VAL A 180 -7.59 13.10 -22.06
C VAL A 180 -7.98 14.08 -20.94
N ASP A 181 -8.85 15.04 -21.23
CA ASP A 181 -9.33 16.03 -20.26
C ASP A 181 -10.36 15.46 -19.28
N ASP A 182 -11.09 14.41 -19.67
CA ASP A 182 -12.06 13.72 -18.81
C ASP A 182 -11.40 12.66 -17.93
N LEU A 183 -10.16 12.26 -18.26
CA LEU A 183 -9.44 11.21 -17.56
C LEU A 183 -9.16 11.54 -16.09
N MET A 184 -8.72 12.77 -15.79
CA MET A 184 -8.43 13.16 -14.41
C MET A 184 -9.69 13.30 -13.52
N PRO A 185 -10.77 13.95 -14.00
CA PRO A 185 -12.05 13.91 -13.31
C PRO A 185 -12.54 12.49 -13.00
N ALA A 186 -12.27 11.51 -13.87
CA ALA A 186 -12.62 10.12 -13.65
C ALA A 186 -11.68 9.38 -12.67
N ILE A 187 -10.37 9.64 -12.70
CA ILE A 187 -9.38 9.00 -11.81
C ILE A 187 -9.54 9.45 -10.36
N ASN A 188 -9.73 10.74 -10.13
CA ASN A 188 -9.74 11.33 -8.80
C ASN A 188 -10.69 10.66 -7.79
N PRO A 189 -11.98 10.44 -8.09
CA PRO A 189 -12.87 9.76 -7.16
C PRO A 189 -12.43 8.33 -6.86
N ILE A 190 -11.90 7.61 -7.85
CA ILE A 190 -11.41 6.24 -7.68
C ILE A 190 -10.19 6.21 -6.76
N ALA A 191 -9.22 7.09 -7.00
CA ALA A 191 -8.02 7.18 -6.19
C ALA A 191 -8.36 7.53 -4.73
N LYS A 192 -9.32 8.43 -4.50
CA LYS A 192 -9.87 8.73 -3.17
C LYS A 192 -10.51 7.51 -2.51
N SER A 193 -11.31 6.74 -3.26
CA SER A 193 -11.94 5.51 -2.75
C SER A 193 -10.91 4.46 -2.36
N ILE A 194 -9.84 4.28 -3.15
CA ILE A 194 -8.71 3.38 -2.81
C ILE A 194 -8.06 3.80 -1.49
N SER A 195 -7.72 5.08 -1.32
CA SER A 195 -7.11 5.56 -0.07
C SER A 195 -8.03 5.47 1.12
N LYS A 196 -9.33 5.75 0.95
CA LYS A 196 -10.31 5.59 2.03
C LYS A 196 -10.40 4.12 2.44
N ALA A 197 -10.52 3.19 1.49
CA ALA A 197 -10.55 1.76 1.77
C ALA A 197 -9.26 1.28 2.46
N TYR A 198 -8.10 1.75 2.00
CA TYR A 198 -6.81 1.44 2.63
C TYR A 198 -6.74 1.95 4.08
N ASN A 199 -7.10 3.21 4.32
CA ASN A 199 -7.09 3.80 5.66
C ASN A 199 -8.07 3.10 6.60
N SER A 200 -9.26 2.73 6.11
CA SER A 200 -10.22 1.92 6.88
C SER A 200 -9.66 0.53 7.21
N ALA A 201 -9.05 -0.16 6.24
CA ALA A 201 -8.41 -1.47 6.47
C ALA A 201 -7.27 -1.37 7.50
N ARG A 202 -6.47 -0.30 7.43
CA ARG A 202 -5.39 -0.04 8.38
C ARG A 202 -5.93 0.27 9.77
N ALA A 203 -7.00 1.08 9.87
CA ALA A 203 -7.64 1.36 11.14
C ALA A 203 -8.20 0.08 11.80
N GLU A 204 -8.84 -0.79 11.02
CA GLU A 204 -9.33 -2.10 11.49
C GLU A 204 -8.18 -2.95 12.04
N LEU A 205 -7.07 -3.05 11.29
CA LEU A 205 -5.85 -3.76 11.72
C LEU A 205 -5.28 -3.24 13.06
N MET A 206 -5.27 -1.91 13.26
CA MET A 206 -4.76 -1.30 14.48
C MET A 206 -5.72 -1.42 15.67
N SER A 207 -7.02 -1.53 15.42
CA SER A 207 -8.05 -1.63 16.47
C SER A 207 -8.19 -3.02 17.07
N GLY A 208 -7.84 -4.08 16.33
CA GLY A 208 -8.09 -5.47 16.70
C GLY A 208 -7.31 -6.00 17.92
N ASP A 209 -6.28 -5.29 18.37
CA ASP A 209 -5.38 -5.79 19.44
C ASP A 209 -5.66 -5.22 20.82
N ARG A 210 -6.70 -4.40 21.00
CA ARG A 210 -7.09 -4.00 22.36
C ARG A 210 -7.63 -5.25 23.05
N PRO A 211 -6.92 -5.85 24.03
CA PRO A 211 -7.52 -6.89 24.83
C PRO A 211 -8.79 -6.27 25.39
N ARG A 212 -9.94 -6.92 25.17
CA ARG A 212 -11.10 -6.62 26.00
C ARG A 212 -10.61 -6.92 27.40
N GLU A 213 -10.23 -5.88 28.15
CA GLU A 213 -10.05 -6.00 29.58
C GLU A 213 -11.36 -6.59 30.06
N ASP A 214 -11.31 -7.89 30.34
CA ASP A 214 -12.41 -8.59 30.98
C ASP A 214 -12.66 -7.77 32.24
N ARG A 215 -13.77 -7.05 32.23
CA ARG A 215 -14.32 -6.41 33.41
C ARG A 215 -14.62 -7.55 34.36
N VAL A 216 -13.63 -7.89 35.18
CA VAL A 216 -13.78 -8.72 36.37
C VAL A 216 -14.84 -8.00 37.20
N ARG A 217 -16.02 -8.62 37.25
CA ARG A 217 -17.13 -8.23 38.13
C ARG A 217 -16.97 -8.91 39.47
#